data_AF-A0A2E9VEZ7-F1
#
_entry.id   AF-A0A2E9VEZ7-F1
#
_cell.length_a   1.000
_cell.length_b   1.000
_cell.length_c   1.000
_cell.angle_alpha   90.00
_cell.angle_beta   90.00
_cell.angle_gamma   90.00
#
_symmetry.space_group_name_H-M   'P 1'
#
loop_
_entity.id
_entity.type
_entity.pdbx_description
1 polymer ?
#
loop_
_entity_poly.entity_id
_entity_poly.type
_entity_poly.pdbx_seq_one_letter_code
_entity_poly.pdbx_strand_id
1 'polypeptide(L)'
;MGDIKRDFSELQIKENQFLDLLRNEKRGTNRTFKLKGPSSFLFSNFAVLALASCGGGGGGSTPAPTPTPPPSNNAPNMGANTTFSFTEDTAASFGIGAPADADGDTLTITVDSIPTGGVLTLEDGTPITAGSTLTIAQLEGITFTPNLNVNSTDDTIGGLVLTVTDGNGGSDSATFSFEVTAVDDAPTSISLDDSNITENVLGDNVGLLNVL
;
A
#
# COMPACT_ATOMS: atom_id res chain seq x y z
N MET A 1 -17.41 -17.01 -21.82
CA MET A 1 -17.96 -15.64 -21.64
C MET A 1 -19.18 -15.73 -20.76
N GLY A 2 -19.03 -15.56 -19.45
CA GLY A 2 -20.15 -15.58 -18.50
C GLY A 2 -20.69 -14.17 -18.31
N ASP A 3 -21.98 -14.00 -18.54
CA ASP A 3 -22.71 -12.74 -18.42
C ASP A 3 -22.65 -12.20 -16.98
N ILE A 4 -21.76 -11.25 -16.72
CA ILE A 4 -21.80 -10.38 -15.52
C ILE A 4 -22.78 -9.24 -15.79
N LYS A 5 -24.02 -9.59 -16.12
CA LYS A 5 -25.18 -8.76 -15.77
C LYS A 5 -25.76 -9.36 -14.51
N ARG A 6 -25.03 -9.22 -13.38
CA ARG A 6 -25.65 -9.41 -12.07
C ARG A 6 -26.77 -8.37 -11.98
N ASP A 7 -27.99 -8.86 -11.83
CA ASP A 7 -29.25 -8.10 -11.80
C ASP A 7 -29.26 -6.95 -10.78
N PHE A 8 -28.66 -5.81 -11.14
CA PHE A 8 -28.93 -4.54 -10.46
C PHE A 8 -30.42 -4.16 -10.59
N SER A 9 -31.08 -4.66 -11.64
CA SER A 9 -32.52 -4.56 -11.86
C SER A 9 -33.32 -5.21 -10.73
N GLU A 10 -32.99 -6.44 -10.31
CA GLU A 10 -33.76 -7.12 -9.25
C GLU A 10 -33.64 -6.43 -7.89
N LEU A 11 -32.46 -5.88 -7.57
CA LEU A 11 -32.24 -5.17 -6.31
C LEU A 11 -32.99 -3.83 -6.30
N GLN A 12 -32.91 -3.05 -7.38
CA GLN A 12 -33.67 -1.81 -7.50
C GLN A 12 -35.18 -2.05 -7.56
N ILE A 13 -35.63 -3.14 -8.20
CA ILE A 13 -37.05 -3.52 -8.22
C ILE A 13 -37.53 -3.84 -6.80
N LYS A 14 -36.75 -4.59 -6.00
CA LYS A 14 -37.11 -4.93 -4.61
C LYS A 14 -37.10 -3.71 -3.68
N GLU A 15 -36.16 -2.79 -3.86
CA GLU A 15 -36.09 -1.52 -3.12
C GLU A 15 -37.31 -0.63 -3.43
N ASN A 16 -37.64 -0.46 -4.71
CA ASN A 16 -38.80 0.32 -5.11
C ASN A 16 -40.12 -0.29 -4.62
N GLN A 17 -40.24 -1.62 -4.61
CA GLN A 17 -41.42 -2.30 -4.06
C GLN A 17 -41.54 -2.11 -2.54
N PHE A 18 -40.44 -2.14 -1.80
CA PHE A 18 -40.46 -1.85 -0.37
C PHE A 18 -40.85 -0.40 -0.07
N LEU A 19 -40.33 0.56 -0.85
CA LEU A 19 -40.70 1.97 -0.72
C LEU A 19 -42.16 2.24 -1.08
N ASP A 20 -42.73 1.50 -2.03
CA ASP A 20 -44.15 1.61 -2.37
C ASP A 20 -45.03 1.02 -1.27
N LEU A 21 -44.62 -0.10 -0.67
CA LEU A 21 -45.29 -0.66 0.51
C LEU A 21 -45.26 0.31 1.69
N LEU A 22 -44.13 0.97 1.95
CA LEU A 22 -44.04 1.98 3.01
C LEU A 22 -44.89 3.23 2.73
N ARG A 23 -45.01 3.65 1.46
CA ARG A 23 -45.73 4.88 1.09
C ARG A 23 -47.24 4.70 0.98
N ASN A 24 -47.71 3.53 0.54
CA ASN A 24 -49.14 3.27 0.32
C ASN A 24 -49.85 2.62 1.51
N GLU A 25 -49.17 2.41 2.64
CA GLU A 25 -49.76 1.90 3.87
C GLU A 25 -50.55 3.00 4.63
N LYS A 26 -51.78 2.68 5.06
CA LYS A 26 -52.55 3.52 6.00
C LYS A 26 -51.78 3.61 7.33
N ARG A 27 -51.37 4.83 7.70
CA ARG A 27 -50.69 5.09 8.99
C ARG A 27 -51.59 4.68 10.17
N GLY A 28 -51.04 3.89 11.10
CA GLY A 28 -51.65 3.63 12.42
C GLY A 28 -52.00 2.17 12.78
N THR A 29 -51.63 1.17 11.99
CA THR A 29 -51.77 -0.25 12.38
C THR A 29 -50.42 -0.95 12.43
N ASN A 30 -50.11 -1.62 13.55
CA ASN A 30 -48.88 -2.42 13.69
C ASN A 30 -48.95 -3.63 12.77
N ARG A 31 -48.08 -3.70 11.76
CA ARG A 31 -48.00 -4.83 10.83
C ARG A 31 -46.58 -5.39 10.76
N THR A 32 -46.50 -6.73 10.72
CA THR A 32 -45.26 -7.49 10.58
C THR A 32 -44.97 -7.71 9.09
N PHE A 33 -43.91 -7.11 8.57
CA PHE A 33 -43.43 -7.37 7.22
C PHE A 33 -42.66 -8.70 7.20
N LYS A 34 -43.30 -9.78 6.71
CA LYS A 34 -42.62 -11.06 6.51
C LYS A 34 -41.99 -11.06 5.11
N LEU A 35 -40.69 -10.84 5.02
CA LEU A 35 -39.94 -11.15 3.80
C LEU A 35 -39.86 -12.67 3.66
N LYS A 36 -40.18 -13.18 2.47
CA LYS A 36 -40.17 -14.62 2.17
C LYS A 36 -38.88 -14.95 1.40
N GLY A 37 -37.90 -15.49 2.10
CA GLY A 37 -36.58 -15.86 1.57
C GLY A 37 -35.45 -15.59 2.59
N PRO A 38 -34.20 -16.04 2.34
CA PRO A 38 -33.04 -15.67 3.16
C PRO A 38 -32.68 -14.20 2.89
N SER A 39 -33.49 -13.28 3.41
CA SER A 39 -33.34 -11.85 3.19
C SER A 39 -32.54 -11.24 4.33
N SER A 40 -31.30 -10.84 4.05
CA SER A 40 -30.49 -10.00 4.92
C SER A 40 -30.71 -8.53 4.56
N PHE A 41 -31.10 -7.71 5.53
CA PHE A 41 -31.06 -6.26 5.39
C PHE A 41 -29.62 -5.78 5.65
N LEU A 42 -28.89 -5.40 4.61
CA LEU A 42 -27.63 -4.69 4.74
C LEU A 42 -27.94 -3.19 4.72
N PHE A 43 -28.16 -2.60 5.89
CA PHE A 43 -28.23 -1.15 6.02
C PHE A 43 -26.88 -0.65 6.53
N SER A 44 -26.00 -0.16 5.65
CA SER A 44 -24.72 0.43 6.06
C SER A 44 -24.85 1.75 6.82
N ASN A 45 -26.08 2.23 7.12
CA ASN A 45 -26.28 3.45 7.90
C ASN A 45 -27.69 3.56 8.54
N PHE A 46 -28.14 2.54 9.29
CA PHE A 46 -29.47 2.58 9.92
C PHE A 46 -29.49 3.54 11.11
N ALA A 47 -29.87 4.80 10.87
CA ALA A 47 -30.23 5.73 11.93
C ALA A 47 -31.50 5.26 12.65
N VAL A 48 -31.44 5.28 13.97
CA VAL A 48 -32.45 4.83 14.96
C VAL A 48 -33.91 5.10 14.51
N LEU A 49 -34.73 4.04 14.47
CA LEU A 49 -36.18 4.12 14.32
C LEU A 49 -36.80 4.54 15.67
N ALA A 50 -36.96 5.85 15.89
CA ALA A 50 -37.65 6.37 17.07
C ALA A 50 -39.18 6.21 16.92
N LEU A 51 -39.78 5.30 17.69
CA LEU A 51 -41.23 5.22 17.84
C LEU A 51 -41.73 6.40 18.70
N ALA A 52 -42.37 7.38 18.07
CA ALA A 52 -43.16 8.37 18.79
C ALA A 52 -44.51 7.74 19.22
N SER A 53 -44.54 7.19 20.44
CA SER A 53 -45.79 6.84 21.11
C SER A 53 -46.41 8.11 21.70
N CYS A 54 -47.52 8.56 21.14
CA CYS A 54 -48.37 9.56 21.78
C CYS A 54 -49.26 8.85 22.80
N GLY A 55 -48.82 8.82 24.05
CA GLY A 55 -49.57 8.32 25.19
C GLY A 55 -49.25 9.18 26.41
N GLY A 56 -50.20 10.00 26.85
CA GLY A 56 -50.07 10.88 28.00
C GLY A 56 -49.92 10.11 29.32
N GLY A 57 -49.08 10.63 30.20
CA GLY A 57 -48.91 10.15 31.57
C GLY A 57 -47.62 10.69 32.18
N GLY A 58 -47.76 11.63 33.11
CA GLY A 58 -46.64 12.25 33.81
C GLY A 58 -45.81 11.23 34.59
N GLY A 59 -44.52 11.20 34.30
CA GLY A 59 -43.53 10.44 35.04
C GLY A 59 -42.16 10.92 34.59
N GLY A 60 -41.48 11.67 35.45
CA GLY A 60 -40.15 12.23 35.21
C GLY A 60 -39.15 11.13 34.87
N SER A 61 -39.04 10.84 33.58
CA SER A 61 -38.04 9.94 33.03
C SER A 61 -36.96 10.85 32.49
N THR A 62 -35.87 10.98 33.24
CA THR A 62 -34.62 11.53 32.69
C THR A 62 -34.38 10.85 31.34
N PRO A 63 -34.11 11.60 30.25
CA PRO A 63 -33.83 11.00 28.96
C PRO A 63 -32.81 9.88 29.16
N ALA A 64 -33.13 8.66 28.73
CA ALA A 64 -32.12 7.62 28.64
C ALA A 64 -30.97 8.19 27.82
N PRO A 65 -29.71 8.04 28.24
CA PRO A 65 -28.59 8.58 27.48
C PRO A 65 -28.70 8.05 26.05
N THR A 66 -28.80 8.98 25.11
CA THR A 66 -28.77 8.67 23.68
C THR A 66 -27.52 7.82 23.45
N PRO A 67 -27.61 6.65 22.79
CA PRO A 67 -26.41 5.88 22.48
C PRO A 67 -25.48 6.79 21.69
N THR A 68 -24.33 7.12 22.27
CA THR A 68 -23.26 7.80 21.55
C THR A 68 -22.85 6.90 20.39
N PRO A 69 -22.74 7.42 19.16
CA PRO A 69 -22.19 6.66 18.05
C PRO A 69 -20.87 6.02 18.51
N PRO A 70 -20.55 4.78 18.10
CA PRO A 70 -19.23 4.23 18.34
C PRO A 70 -18.19 5.23 17.81
N PRO A 71 -17.02 5.37 18.48
CA PRO A 71 -15.97 6.24 17.98
C PRO A 71 -15.69 5.89 16.53
N SER A 72 -15.62 6.91 15.68
CA SER A 72 -15.24 6.73 14.28
C SER A 72 -13.77 6.34 14.22
N ASN A 73 -13.45 5.26 13.52
CA ASN A 73 -12.07 4.88 13.22
C ASN A 73 -11.50 5.79 12.13
N ASN A 74 -10.41 6.47 12.43
CA ASN A 74 -9.57 7.16 11.48
C ASN A 74 -8.64 6.15 10.80
N ALA A 75 -8.43 6.29 9.49
CA ALA A 75 -7.45 5.46 8.81
C ALA A 75 -6.03 5.92 9.17
N PRO A 76 -5.05 5.00 9.21
CA PRO A 76 -3.66 5.36 9.39
C PRO A 76 -3.14 6.17 8.19
N ASN A 77 -2.00 6.83 8.38
CA ASN A 77 -1.30 7.61 7.37
C ASN A 77 0.13 7.07 7.23
N MET A 78 0.47 6.55 6.05
CA MET A 78 1.80 6.00 5.74
C MET A 78 2.86 7.08 5.47
N GLY A 79 2.42 8.30 5.18
CA GLY A 79 3.27 9.40 4.73
C GLY A 79 3.18 9.64 3.22
N ALA A 80 3.98 10.57 2.72
CA ALA A 80 3.98 10.92 1.31
C ALA A 80 4.91 10.02 0.49
N ASN A 81 4.57 9.83 -0.78
CA ASN A 81 5.50 9.24 -1.74
C ASN A 81 6.79 10.08 -1.79
N THR A 82 7.93 9.40 -1.74
CA THR A 82 9.24 10.03 -1.66
C THR A 82 10.20 9.38 -2.65
N THR A 83 11.13 10.15 -3.21
CA THR A 83 12.21 9.64 -4.05
C THR A 83 13.53 9.74 -3.30
N PHE A 84 14.32 8.67 -3.32
CA PHE A 84 15.67 8.63 -2.79
C PHE A 84 16.68 8.49 -3.93
N SER A 85 17.82 9.16 -3.81
CA SER A 85 18.90 9.11 -4.79
C SER A 85 20.11 8.37 -4.22
N PHE A 86 20.66 7.47 -5.02
CA PHE A 86 21.80 6.62 -4.71
C PHE A 86 22.84 6.70 -5.83
N THR A 87 24.03 6.18 -5.54
CA THR A 87 25.07 5.91 -6.54
C THR A 87 25.24 4.40 -6.65
N GLU A 88 25.40 3.90 -7.87
CA GLU A 88 25.48 2.46 -8.18
C GLU A 88 26.47 1.68 -7.29
N ASP A 89 27.69 2.19 -7.12
CA ASP A 89 28.78 1.44 -6.46
C ASP A 89 28.77 1.48 -4.94
N THR A 90 27.79 2.14 -4.33
CA THR A 90 27.82 2.40 -2.89
C THR A 90 26.47 2.12 -2.26
N ALA A 91 26.45 1.11 -1.38
CA ALA A 91 25.31 0.89 -0.51
C ALA A 91 25.08 2.10 0.39
N ALA A 92 23.84 2.54 0.51
CA ALA A 92 23.48 3.67 1.38
C ALA A 92 22.19 3.41 2.13
N SER A 93 22.12 3.95 3.34
CA SER A 93 20.96 3.83 4.23
C SER A 93 20.03 5.03 4.10
N PHE A 94 18.73 4.78 4.24
CA PHE A 94 17.67 5.78 4.22
C PHE A 94 16.61 5.46 5.27
N GLY A 95 15.72 6.42 5.53
CA GLY A 95 14.62 6.30 6.48
C GLY A 95 13.32 6.80 5.85
N ILE A 96 12.21 6.16 6.19
CA ILE A 96 10.87 6.45 5.66
C ILE A 96 10.04 7.31 6.62
N GLY A 97 10.41 7.36 7.90
CA GLY A 97 9.59 7.96 8.95
C GLY A 97 8.50 7.00 9.44
N ALA A 98 8.03 7.24 10.67
CA ALA A 98 6.99 6.43 11.28
C ALA A 98 5.60 6.80 10.71
N PRO A 99 4.78 5.82 10.31
CA PRO A 99 3.37 6.07 10.01
C PRO A 99 2.64 6.54 11.27
N ALA A 100 1.56 7.30 11.07
CA ALA A 100 0.78 7.89 12.15
C ALA A 100 -0.68 7.45 12.08
N ASP A 101 -1.31 7.33 13.24
CA ASP A 101 -2.74 7.09 13.35
C ASP A 101 -3.34 7.99 14.42
N ALA A 102 -4.51 8.56 14.16
CA ALA A 102 -5.11 9.58 15.02
C ALA A 102 -5.77 8.97 16.27
N ASP A 103 -6.18 7.71 16.20
CA ASP A 103 -6.79 6.97 17.30
C ASP A 103 -5.73 6.28 18.18
N GLY A 104 -4.50 6.17 17.68
CA GLY A 104 -3.37 5.55 18.37
C GLY A 104 -3.40 4.03 18.28
N ASP A 105 -4.02 3.50 17.22
CA ASP A 105 -4.11 2.07 16.99
C ASP A 105 -2.75 1.42 16.72
N THR A 106 -2.66 0.11 16.96
CA THR A 106 -1.44 -0.65 16.66
C THR A 106 -1.33 -0.87 15.16
N LEU A 107 -0.23 -0.38 14.58
CA LEU A 107 -0.03 -0.40 13.15
C LEU A 107 0.73 -1.64 12.68
N THR A 108 0.24 -2.26 11.61
CA THR A 108 0.93 -3.34 10.88
C THR A 108 1.38 -2.81 9.53
N ILE A 109 2.70 -2.80 9.29
CA ILE A 109 3.29 -2.36 8.03
C ILE A 109 3.69 -3.58 7.20
N THR A 110 3.18 -3.68 5.98
CA THR A 110 3.48 -4.76 5.03
C THR A 110 4.25 -4.24 3.84
N VAL A 111 5.23 -5.02 3.39
CA VAL A 111 5.99 -4.75 2.17
C VAL A 111 5.23 -5.32 0.97
N ASP A 112 4.72 -4.47 0.09
CA ASP A 112 3.97 -4.92 -1.08
C ASP A 112 4.90 -5.25 -2.25
N SER A 113 5.94 -4.44 -2.45
CA SER A 113 6.96 -4.67 -3.49
C SER A 113 8.33 -4.15 -3.07
N ILE A 114 9.38 -4.71 -3.68
CA ILE A 114 10.78 -4.29 -3.52
C ILE A 114 11.35 -3.80 -4.86
N PRO A 115 12.38 -2.92 -4.87
CA PRO A 115 13.05 -2.52 -6.10
C PRO A 115 13.75 -3.72 -6.77
N THR A 116 13.84 -3.69 -8.10
CA THR A 116 14.52 -4.70 -8.93
C THR A 116 15.99 -4.35 -9.19
N GLY A 117 16.35 -3.07 -9.06
CA GLY A 117 17.71 -2.57 -9.28
C GLY A 117 18.66 -2.76 -8.10
N GLY A 118 18.32 -3.55 -7.08
CA GLY A 118 19.19 -3.80 -5.94
C GLY A 118 18.53 -4.61 -4.85
N VAL A 119 19.23 -4.72 -3.71
CA VAL A 119 18.77 -5.44 -2.52
C VAL A 119 18.51 -4.46 -1.39
N LEU A 120 17.40 -4.66 -0.67
CA LEU A 120 17.10 -3.96 0.56
C LEU A 120 17.42 -4.83 1.78
N THR A 121 18.09 -4.25 2.76
CA THR A 121 18.40 -4.88 4.04
C THR A 121 18.03 -3.97 5.20
N LEU A 122 17.62 -4.57 6.31
CA LEU A 122 17.45 -3.88 7.59
C LEU A 122 18.81 -3.54 8.19
N GLU A 123 18.81 -2.72 9.24
CA GLU A 123 20.03 -2.33 9.97
C GLU A 123 20.81 -3.55 10.52
N ASP A 124 20.10 -4.64 10.86
CA ASP A 124 20.70 -5.91 11.30
C ASP A 124 21.23 -6.79 10.14
N GLY A 125 21.12 -6.33 8.90
CA GLY A 125 21.52 -7.03 7.69
C GLY A 125 20.48 -8.01 7.14
N THR A 126 19.32 -8.16 7.76
CA THR A 126 18.26 -9.05 7.29
C THR A 126 17.67 -8.53 5.98
N PRO A 127 17.57 -9.35 4.91
CA PRO A 127 16.99 -8.92 3.65
C PRO A 127 15.48 -8.66 3.77
N ILE A 128 15.02 -7.58 3.17
CA ILE A 128 13.59 -7.25 3.06
C ILE A 128 13.02 -7.93 1.82
N THR A 129 11.89 -8.63 1.98
CA THR A 129 11.20 -9.30 0.87
C THR A 129 9.73 -8.90 0.82
N ALA A 130 9.13 -8.92 -0.39
CA ALA A 130 7.70 -8.68 -0.55
C ALA A 130 6.88 -9.67 0.29
N GLY A 131 5.84 -9.18 0.95
CA GLY A 131 5.03 -9.89 1.93
C GLY A 131 5.56 -9.88 3.36
N SER A 132 6.78 -9.36 3.60
CA SER A 132 7.31 -9.21 4.96
C SER A 132 6.56 -8.13 5.72
N THR A 133 6.54 -8.24 7.06
CA THR A 133 6.07 -7.18 7.94
C THR A 133 7.25 -6.46 8.56
N LEU A 134 7.13 -5.14 8.70
CA LEU A 134 8.16 -4.29 9.31
C LEU A 134 7.61 -3.63 10.57
N THR A 135 8.47 -3.45 11.57
CA THR A 135 8.18 -2.61 12.74
C THR A 135 8.50 -1.16 12.43
N ILE A 136 7.92 -0.24 13.21
CA ILE A 136 8.18 1.21 13.06
C ILE A 136 9.69 1.51 13.17
N ALA A 137 10.40 0.84 14.09
CA ALA A 137 11.84 1.04 14.26
C ALA A 137 12.65 0.59 13.03
N GLN A 138 12.17 -0.42 12.30
CA GLN A 138 12.82 -0.95 11.10
C GLN A 138 12.59 -0.10 9.84
N LEU A 139 11.73 0.93 9.90
CA LEU A 139 11.56 1.89 8.82
C LEU A 139 12.68 2.94 8.77
N GLU A 140 13.51 2.98 9.81
CA GLU A 140 14.74 3.75 9.87
C GLU A 140 15.93 2.84 9.61
N GLY A 141 16.95 3.36 8.91
CA GLY A 141 18.21 2.62 8.70
C GLY A 141 18.12 1.48 7.67
N ILE A 142 17.10 1.46 6.81
CA ILE A 142 17.03 0.52 5.69
C ILE A 142 18.16 0.83 4.73
N THR A 143 18.93 -0.18 4.34
CA THR A 143 20.05 -0.03 3.41
C THR A 143 19.69 -0.58 2.04
N PHE A 144 19.88 0.25 1.01
CA PHE A 144 19.82 -0.15 -0.38
C PHE A 144 21.22 -0.41 -0.91
N THR A 145 21.43 -1.60 -1.49
CA THR A 145 22.64 -1.97 -2.22
C THR A 145 22.26 -2.12 -3.69
N PRO A 146 22.64 -1.19 -4.58
CA PRO A 146 22.38 -1.32 -5.99
C PRO A 146 23.06 -2.58 -6.58
N ASN A 147 22.48 -3.13 -7.65
CA ASN A 147 23.15 -4.16 -8.44
C ASN A 147 24.33 -3.53 -9.22
N LEU A 148 25.32 -4.36 -9.58
CA LEU A 148 26.43 -3.92 -10.41
C LEU A 148 25.96 -3.37 -11.77
N ASN A 149 26.54 -2.27 -12.21
CA ASN A 149 26.29 -1.51 -13.43
C ASN A 149 24.88 -0.94 -13.58
N VAL A 150 24.09 -0.94 -12.49
CA VAL A 150 22.69 -0.51 -12.55
C VAL A 150 22.57 1.01 -12.50
N ASN A 151 21.79 1.59 -13.41
CA ASN A 151 21.54 3.02 -13.35
C ASN A 151 20.15 3.40 -13.87
N SER A 152 19.58 4.51 -13.40
CA SER A 152 18.22 4.93 -13.77
C SER A 152 18.07 5.42 -15.21
N THR A 153 19.17 5.59 -15.95
CA THR A 153 19.12 5.94 -17.37
C THR A 153 18.86 4.70 -18.23
N ASP A 154 19.53 3.59 -17.90
CA ASP A 154 19.50 2.37 -18.71
C ASP A 154 18.59 1.28 -18.11
N ASP A 155 18.33 1.31 -16.81
CA ASP A 155 17.60 0.28 -16.07
C ASP A 155 16.34 0.79 -15.37
N THR A 156 15.39 -0.12 -15.16
CA THR A 156 14.24 0.10 -14.28
C THR A 156 14.57 -0.38 -12.87
N ILE A 157 14.79 0.57 -11.96
CA ILE A 157 15.11 0.30 -10.54
C ILE A 157 13.86 -0.08 -9.75
N GLY A 158 12.74 0.62 -10.01
CA GLY A 158 11.50 0.46 -9.24
C GLY A 158 11.56 1.17 -7.90
N GLY A 159 10.85 0.61 -6.91
CA GLY A 159 10.76 1.20 -5.59
C GLY A 159 10.17 0.24 -4.55
N LEU A 160 10.24 0.69 -3.30
CA LEU A 160 9.61 0.03 -2.16
C LEU A 160 8.18 0.56 -2.02
N VAL A 161 7.20 -0.34 -2.01
CA VAL A 161 5.80 0.02 -1.71
C VAL A 161 5.44 -0.61 -0.39
N LEU A 162 4.93 0.21 0.52
CA LEU A 162 4.50 -0.21 1.84
C LEU A 162 3.02 0.14 2.04
N THR A 163 2.31 -0.74 2.72
CA THR A 163 0.95 -0.51 3.21
C THR A 163 0.95 -0.60 4.73
N VAL A 164 0.25 0.33 5.37
CA VAL A 164 0.00 0.31 6.81
C VAL A 164 -1.48 0.06 7.07
N THR A 165 -1.80 -0.78 8.05
CA THR A 165 -3.17 -1.08 8.49
C THR A 165 -3.29 -0.93 10.00
N ASP A 166 -4.47 -0.49 10.46
CA ASP A 166 -4.79 -0.28 11.88
C ASP A 166 -5.46 -1.50 12.57
N GLY A 167 -5.82 -2.53 11.79
CA GLY A 167 -6.58 -3.69 12.27
C GLY A 167 -8.07 -3.43 12.56
N ASN A 168 -8.50 -2.17 12.47
CA ASN A 168 -9.85 -1.68 12.70
C ASN A 168 -10.59 -1.34 11.39
N GLY A 169 -9.93 -1.55 10.24
CA GLY A 169 -10.51 -1.45 8.90
C GLY A 169 -9.99 -0.25 8.09
N GLY A 170 -9.07 0.54 8.64
CA GLY A 170 -8.33 1.57 7.93
C GLY A 170 -7.01 1.05 7.37
N SER A 171 -6.61 1.61 6.23
CA SER A 171 -5.33 1.33 5.59
C SER A 171 -4.88 2.50 4.74
N ASP A 172 -3.58 2.66 4.60
CA ASP A 172 -2.96 3.63 3.68
C ASP A 172 -1.66 3.07 3.09
N SER A 173 -1.22 3.58 1.95
CA SER A 173 -0.04 3.08 1.23
C SER A 173 0.82 4.23 0.69
N ALA A 174 2.13 4.02 0.69
CA ALA A 174 3.09 4.96 0.10
C ALA A 174 4.10 4.24 -0.79
N THR A 175 4.55 4.95 -1.82
CA THR A 175 5.60 4.50 -2.74
C THR A 175 6.88 5.29 -2.53
N PHE A 176 7.98 4.57 -2.33
CA PHE A 176 9.33 5.10 -2.20
C PHE A 176 10.11 4.72 -3.46
N SER A 177 10.37 5.71 -4.33
CA SER A 177 11.04 5.53 -5.62
C SER A 177 12.55 5.72 -5.50
N PHE A 178 13.31 5.03 -6.34
CA PHE A 178 14.76 4.94 -6.24
C PHE A 178 15.39 5.43 -7.54
N GLU A 179 16.26 6.44 -7.42
CA GLU A 179 17.10 6.91 -8.51
C GLU A 179 18.54 6.49 -8.25
N VAL A 180 19.18 5.87 -9.24
CA VAL A 180 20.57 5.42 -9.15
C VAL A 180 21.37 6.12 -10.23
N THR A 181 22.38 6.87 -9.80
CA THR A 181 23.33 7.54 -10.70
C THR A 181 24.49 6.58 -10.98
N ALA A 182 24.80 6.40 -12.27
CA ALA A 182 25.97 5.65 -12.70
C ALA A 182 27.26 6.30 -12.20
N VAL A 183 28.26 5.48 -11.91
CA VAL A 183 29.60 5.92 -11.55
C VAL A 183 30.59 5.41 -12.60
N ASP A 184 31.57 6.24 -12.96
CA ASP A 184 32.57 5.85 -13.95
C ASP A 184 33.52 4.80 -13.36
N ASP A 185 33.50 3.61 -13.95
CA ASP A 185 34.43 2.54 -13.61
C ASP A 185 35.82 2.75 -14.21
N ALA A 186 36.84 2.39 -13.43
CA ALA A 186 38.21 2.30 -13.95
C ALA A 186 38.37 1.07 -14.83
N PRO A 187 39.20 1.15 -15.92
CA PRO A 187 39.50 -0.02 -16.73
C PRO A 187 40.14 -1.11 -15.86
N THR A 188 39.61 -2.34 -15.93
CA THR A 188 40.02 -3.42 -15.03
C THR A 188 41.24 -4.16 -15.52
N SER A 189 41.45 -4.20 -16.84
CA SER A 189 42.66 -4.78 -17.42
C SER A 189 43.01 -4.19 -18.78
N ILE A 190 44.31 -4.21 -19.08
CA ILE A 190 44.86 -3.87 -20.39
C ILE A 190 45.66 -5.09 -20.85
N SER A 191 45.36 -5.59 -22.04
CA SER A 191 46.12 -6.67 -22.68
C SER A 191 46.57 -6.25 -24.07
N LEU A 192 47.76 -6.69 -24.43
CA LEU A 192 48.25 -6.71 -25.80
C LEU A 192 47.95 -8.09 -26.37
N ASP A 193 47.53 -8.17 -27.64
CA ASP A 193 47.29 -9.44 -28.32
C ASP A 193 48.56 -10.04 -28.95
N ASP A 194 49.65 -9.26 -29.05
CA ASP A 194 50.97 -9.78 -29.43
C ASP A 194 51.81 -10.14 -28.20
N SER A 195 52.34 -11.36 -28.22
CA SER A 195 53.21 -11.89 -27.18
C SER A 195 54.67 -11.97 -27.63
N ASN A 196 54.99 -11.59 -28.87
CA ASN A 196 56.34 -11.62 -29.41
C ASN A 196 56.67 -10.30 -30.07
N ILE A 197 57.88 -9.79 -29.83
CA ILE A 197 58.43 -8.66 -30.57
C ILE A 197 59.68 -9.15 -31.27
N THR A 198 59.78 -8.84 -32.56
CA THR A 198 60.95 -9.15 -33.37
C THR A 198 62.09 -8.25 -32.92
N GLU A 199 63.15 -8.86 -32.39
CA GLU A 199 64.35 -8.12 -32.04
C GLU A 199 64.91 -7.41 -33.29
N ASN A 200 65.36 -6.16 -33.09
CA ASN A 200 66.04 -5.34 -34.10
C ASN A 200 65.15 -4.86 -35.26
N VAL A 201 63.83 -4.77 -35.06
CA VAL A 201 62.91 -4.09 -35.99
C VAL A 201 62.46 -2.75 -35.41
N LEU A 202 62.71 -1.66 -36.12
CA LEU A 202 62.26 -0.33 -35.71
C LEU A 202 60.76 -0.19 -35.98
N GLY A 203 59.97 0.07 -34.94
CA GLY A 203 58.53 0.26 -35.04
C GLY A 203 57.73 -1.05 -35.14
N ASP A 204 58.25 -2.15 -34.59
CA ASP A 204 57.50 -3.40 -34.53
C ASP A 204 56.18 -3.23 -33.76
N ASN A 205 55.14 -3.92 -34.23
CA ASN A 205 53.78 -3.77 -33.73
C ASN A 205 53.58 -4.66 -32.51
N VAL A 206 53.24 -4.08 -31.35
CA VAL A 206 52.96 -4.82 -30.10
C VAL A 206 51.53 -5.37 -30.04
N GLY A 207 50.85 -5.47 -31.18
CA GLY A 207 49.46 -5.88 -31.24
C GLY A 207 48.44 -4.74 -31.04
N LEU A 208 47.17 -5.10 -30.97
CA LEU A 208 46.07 -4.23 -30.57
C LEU A 208 46.02 -4.11 -29.04
N LEU A 209 45.71 -2.90 -28.58
CA LEU A 209 45.38 -2.65 -27.19
C LEU A 209 43.92 -3.02 -26.94
N ASN A 210 43.70 -4.03 -26.10
CA ASN A 210 42.38 -4.34 -25.58
C ASN A 210 42.26 -3.81 -24.14
N VAL A 211 41.21 -3.04 -23.89
CA VAL A 211 40.77 -2.63 -22.55
C VAL A 211 39.51 -3.43 -22.22
N LEU A 212 39.50 -4.11 -21.07
CA LEU A 212 38.33 -4.82 -20.54
C LEU A 212 37.83 -4.14 -19.25
#